data_AF-A0A7C3LDV1-F1
#
_entry.id   AF-A0A7C3LDV1-F1
#
_cell.length_a   1.000
_cell.length_b   1.000
_cell.length_c   1.000
_cell.angle_alpha   90.00
_cell.angle_beta   90.00
_cell.angle_gamma   90.00
#
_symmetry.space_group_name_H-M   'P 1'
#
loop_
_entity.id
_entity.type
_entity.pdbx_description
1 polymer ?
#
loop_
_entity_poly.entity_id
_entity_poly.type
_entity_poly.pdbx_seq_one_letter_code
_entity_poly.pdbx_strand_id
1 'polypeptide(L)'
;MNFDRMPRMNSGRAKNIVLPALFFLLFFSLGACGGGDNSGEPAARAGKLDCAEECALYGQCGANQENKTVILGNVSQPETRSHNMTLPQDTAVTILGKQQKLVRFLAPQPEREEPQLFYQVQTEDGAATGWVAAWCVAVNE
;
A
#
# COMPACT_ATOMS: atom_id res chain seq x y z
N MET A 1 10.06 -28.48 58.16
CA MET A 1 9.71 -27.65 59.34
C MET A 1 8.96 -26.43 58.85
N ASN A 2 7.70 -26.28 59.27
CA ASN A 2 6.85 -25.07 59.31
C ASN A 2 6.86 -24.13 58.10
N PHE A 3 5.74 -23.82 57.47
CA PHE A 3 4.71 -22.97 58.07
C PHE A 3 3.31 -23.33 57.56
N ASP A 4 2.50 -23.87 58.46
CA ASP A 4 1.05 -23.96 58.35
C ASP A 4 0.49 -23.12 59.51
N ARG A 5 -0.06 -21.94 59.19
CA ARG A 5 -0.73 -20.94 60.07
C ARG A 5 -0.95 -19.70 59.18
N MET A 6 -2.14 -19.15 58.97
CA MET A 6 -3.23 -18.86 59.90
C MET A 6 -4.50 -18.39 59.15
N PRO A 7 -5.62 -18.13 59.86
CA PRO A 7 -6.99 -18.30 59.36
C PRO A 7 -7.73 -17.01 58.96
N ARG A 8 -8.96 -17.27 58.49
CA ARG A 8 -10.16 -16.46 58.23
C ARG A 8 -10.46 -15.23 59.13
N MET A 9 -11.38 -14.44 58.57
CA MET A 9 -12.43 -13.58 59.20
C MET A 9 -11.97 -12.20 59.67
N ASN A 10 -12.78 -11.13 59.70
CA ASN A 10 -14.10 -10.77 59.17
C ASN A 10 -14.35 -9.32 59.68
N SER A 11 -15.20 -8.57 58.98
CA SER A 11 -16.10 -7.53 59.53
C SER A 11 -15.50 -6.28 60.18
N GLY A 12 -15.89 -5.11 59.67
CA GLY A 12 -15.79 -3.88 60.45
C GLY A 12 -16.07 -2.56 59.72
N ARG A 13 -17.35 -2.33 59.39
CA ARG A 13 -18.08 -1.06 59.63
C ARG A 13 -17.59 0.26 59.00
N ALA A 14 -18.34 0.66 57.97
CA ALA A 14 -18.98 1.95 57.74
C ALA A 14 -18.39 3.23 58.37
N LYS A 15 -18.14 4.22 57.50
CA LYS A 15 -18.46 5.64 57.74
C LYS A 15 -18.79 6.32 56.40
N ASN A 16 -20.08 6.61 56.21
CA ASN A 16 -20.57 7.56 55.21
C ASN A 16 -20.11 8.97 55.60
N ILE A 17 -19.42 9.67 54.70
CA ILE A 17 -19.26 11.13 54.64
C ILE A 17 -19.26 11.46 53.14
N VAL A 18 -20.43 11.62 52.50
CA VAL A 18 -21.06 12.91 52.20
C VAL A 18 -20.04 14.04 52.04
N LEU A 19 -19.65 14.36 50.81
CA LEU A 19 -19.85 15.66 50.17
C LEU A 19 -19.15 15.68 48.79
N PRO A 20 -19.69 16.41 47.81
CA PRO A 20 -19.98 15.86 46.50
C PRO A 20 -19.33 16.67 45.36
N ALA A 21 -19.39 16.12 44.15
CA ALA A 21 -19.57 16.89 42.92
C ALA A 21 -18.53 17.98 42.56
N LEU A 22 -17.23 17.76 42.77
CA LEU A 22 -16.19 18.64 42.18
C LEU A 22 -15.12 17.93 41.34
N PHE A 23 -15.23 16.61 41.14
CA PHE A 23 -14.21 15.84 40.41
C PHE A 23 -14.66 15.29 39.05
N PHE A 24 -15.94 15.39 38.69
CA PHE A 24 -16.45 14.87 37.41
C PHE A 24 -16.34 15.87 36.24
N LEU A 25 -15.99 17.13 36.50
CA LEU A 25 -15.87 18.16 35.46
C LEU A 25 -14.49 18.25 34.79
N LEU A 26 -13.49 17.49 35.27
CA LEU A 26 -12.13 17.51 34.71
C LEU A 26 -11.82 16.35 33.76
N PHE A 27 -12.70 15.35 33.63
CA PHE A 27 -12.50 14.21 32.71
C PHE A 27 -13.22 14.36 31.36
N PHE A 28 -13.99 15.43 31.15
CA PHE A 28 -14.74 15.66 29.90
C PHE A 28 -14.02 16.58 28.89
N SER A 29 -12.80 17.02 29.18
CA SER A 29 -12.06 17.99 28.37
C SER A 29 -10.91 17.40 27.55
N LEU A 30 -10.64 16.09 27.65
CA LEU A 30 -9.54 15.44 26.94
C LEU A 30 -10.10 14.38 25.97
N GLY A 31 -10.14 14.74 24.69
CA GLY A 31 -10.02 13.73 23.63
C GLY A 31 -11.10 13.68 22.55
N ALA A 32 -11.92 14.72 22.38
CA ALA A 32 -12.65 14.90 21.11
C ALA A 32 -11.71 15.45 20.02
N CYS A 33 -10.67 14.69 19.67
CA CYS A 33 -9.84 14.92 18.50
C CYS A 33 -9.06 13.64 18.14
N GLY A 34 -9.78 12.54 17.94
CA GLY A 34 -9.35 11.48 17.03
C GLY A 34 -10.24 11.60 15.82
N GLY A 35 -10.03 12.58 14.93
CA GLY A 35 -8.81 12.58 14.13
C GLY A 35 -8.81 11.29 13.33
N GLY A 36 -9.87 11.07 12.55
CA GLY A 36 -9.88 10.02 11.55
C GLY A 36 -8.67 10.29 10.67
N ASP A 37 -7.64 9.46 10.83
CA ASP A 37 -6.64 9.24 9.81
C ASP A 37 -7.43 8.83 8.58
N ASN A 38 -7.81 9.83 7.78
CA ASN A 38 -7.79 9.70 6.34
C ASN A 38 -6.33 9.40 6.04
N SER A 39 -5.95 8.13 6.23
CA SER A 39 -4.72 7.55 5.72
C SER A 39 -4.67 8.00 4.28
N GLY A 40 -3.86 9.03 4.04
CA GLY A 40 -3.95 9.87 2.86
C GLY A 40 -3.87 8.97 1.65
N GLU A 41 -5.03 8.77 1.01
CA GLU A 41 -5.06 8.20 -0.32
C GLU A 41 -4.20 9.13 -1.15
N PRO A 42 -3.05 8.66 -1.67
CA PRO A 42 -2.19 9.53 -2.45
C PRO A 42 -3.04 10.04 -3.60
N ALA A 43 -3.16 11.37 -3.70
CA ALA A 43 -3.90 12.00 -4.79
C ALA A 43 -3.52 11.31 -6.10
N ALA A 44 -4.53 10.84 -6.83
CA ALA A 44 -4.35 10.09 -8.06
C ALA A 44 -3.39 10.86 -8.97
N ARG A 45 -2.29 10.23 -9.38
CA ARG A 45 -1.22 10.88 -10.15
C ARG A 45 -1.37 10.55 -11.61
N ALA A 46 -1.22 11.54 -12.48
CA ALA A 46 -1.19 11.30 -13.91
C ALA A 46 0.18 10.75 -14.34
N GLY A 47 0.17 9.88 -15.34
CA GLY A 47 1.38 9.37 -15.98
C GLY A 47 1.12 8.98 -17.42
N LYS A 48 2.18 8.62 -18.11
CA LYS A 48 2.13 8.10 -19.49
C LYS A 48 2.97 6.85 -19.59
N LEU A 49 2.43 5.83 -20.26
CA LEU A 49 3.15 4.59 -20.51
C LEU A 49 4.29 4.82 -21.50
N ASP A 50 5.49 4.38 -21.13
CA ASP A 50 6.69 4.57 -21.95
C ASP A 50 7.60 3.33 -21.91
N CYS A 51 8.07 2.91 -23.09
CA CYS A 51 9.00 1.79 -23.23
C CYS A 51 10.44 2.31 -23.18
N ALA A 52 10.77 2.93 -22.04
CA ALA A 52 12.11 3.43 -21.76
C ALA A 52 13.12 2.28 -21.66
N GLU A 53 14.41 2.62 -21.68
CA GLU A 53 15.52 1.65 -21.69
C GLU A 53 15.39 0.59 -20.60
N GLU A 54 15.09 0.96 -19.36
CA GLU A 54 14.92 0.01 -18.26
C GLU A 54 13.69 -0.89 -18.43
N CYS A 55 12.56 -0.31 -18.87
CA CYS A 55 11.34 -1.08 -19.16
C CYS A 55 11.61 -2.15 -20.23
N ALA A 56 12.36 -1.80 -21.28
CA ALA A 56 12.76 -2.72 -22.34
C ALA A 56 13.80 -3.74 -21.86
N LEU A 57 14.81 -3.31 -21.10
CA LEU A 57 15.90 -4.14 -20.59
C LEU A 57 15.38 -5.30 -19.73
N TYR A 58 14.34 -5.06 -18.94
CA TYR A 58 13.69 -6.08 -18.12
C TYR A 58 12.51 -6.78 -18.80
N GLY A 59 12.34 -6.59 -20.12
CA GLY A 59 11.32 -7.27 -20.90
C GLY A 59 9.90 -6.90 -20.51
N GLN A 60 9.68 -5.67 -20.01
CA GLN A 60 8.37 -5.16 -19.61
C GLN A 60 7.66 -4.40 -20.73
N CYS A 61 8.27 -4.33 -21.91
CA CYS A 61 7.65 -3.86 -23.14
C CYS A 61 8.16 -4.65 -24.35
N GLY A 62 7.45 -4.54 -25.47
CA GLY A 62 7.78 -5.21 -26.72
C GLY A 62 6.87 -4.78 -27.85
N ALA A 63 6.87 -5.53 -28.95
CA ALA A 63 5.99 -5.28 -30.09
C ALA A 63 4.82 -6.29 -30.11
N ASN A 64 3.62 -5.83 -30.47
CA ASN A 64 2.48 -6.70 -30.74
C ASN A 64 2.51 -7.27 -32.18
N GLN A 65 1.49 -8.02 -32.58
CA GLN A 65 1.37 -8.62 -33.92
C GLN A 65 1.32 -7.57 -35.06
N GLU A 66 0.94 -6.34 -34.76
CA GLU A 66 0.90 -5.21 -35.69
C GLU A 66 2.19 -4.38 -35.67
N ASN A 67 3.25 -4.86 -35.00
CA ASN A 67 4.52 -4.18 -34.82
C ASN A 67 4.42 -2.83 -34.10
N LYS A 68 3.39 -2.66 -33.25
CA LYS A 68 3.23 -1.49 -32.37
C LYS A 68 3.84 -1.80 -31.00
N THR A 69 4.53 -0.82 -30.42
CA THR A 69 5.09 -0.96 -29.07
C THR A 69 3.99 -1.00 -28.02
N VAL A 70 4.11 -1.95 -27.10
CA VAL A 70 3.18 -2.18 -25.99
C VAL A 70 3.94 -2.35 -24.68
N ILE A 71 3.34 -1.89 -23.59
CA ILE A 71 3.75 -2.18 -22.23
C ILE A 71 3.03 -3.44 -21.75
N LEU A 72 3.79 -4.32 -21.11
CA LEU A 72 3.29 -5.56 -20.55
C LEU A 72 2.93 -5.33 -19.08
N GLY A 73 1.77 -5.84 -18.67
CA GLY A 73 1.25 -5.69 -17.32
C GLY A 73 0.53 -6.94 -16.85
N ASN A 74 0.02 -6.87 -15.63
CA ASN A 74 -0.82 -7.91 -15.06
C ASN A 74 -2.03 -7.31 -14.34
N VAL A 75 -3.23 -7.79 -14.64
CA VAL A 75 -4.48 -7.23 -14.11
C VAL A 75 -4.57 -7.38 -12.58
N SER A 76 -4.05 -8.47 -12.03
CA SER A 76 -4.35 -8.87 -10.64
C SER A 76 -3.25 -8.51 -9.65
N GLN A 77 -1.98 -8.54 -10.04
CA GLN A 77 -0.85 -8.36 -9.13
C GLN A 77 0.41 -7.81 -9.80
N PRO A 78 1.33 -7.18 -9.04
CA PRO A 78 2.67 -6.86 -9.52
C PRO A 78 3.41 -8.11 -10.03
N GLU A 79 3.90 -8.12 -11.27
CA GLU A 79 4.59 -9.26 -11.89
C GLU A 79 5.49 -8.83 -13.06
N THR A 80 6.60 -9.53 -13.28
CA THR A 80 7.53 -9.27 -14.40
C THR A 80 7.59 -10.39 -15.44
N ARG A 81 6.77 -11.44 -15.32
CA ARG A 81 6.83 -12.64 -16.18
C ARG A 81 5.47 -13.10 -16.69
N SER A 82 4.50 -13.25 -15.79
CA SER A 82 3.15 -13.75 -16.12
C SER A 82 2.23 -12.63 -16.56
N HIS A 83 2.60 -11.92 -17.62
CA HIS A 83 1.81 -10.82 -18.16
C HIS A 83 0.50 -11.35 -18.78
N ASN A 84 -0.61 -10.69 -18.45
CA ASN A 84 -1.93 -11.00 -18.99
C ASN A 84 -2.69 -9.72 -19.43
N MET A 85 -1.97 -8.60 -19.51
CA MET A 85 -2.47 -7.32 -19.97
C MET A 85 -1.41 -6.68 -20.86
N THR A 86 -1.83 -6.07 -21.96
CA THR A 86 -0.98 -5.28 -22.85
C THR A 86 -1.61 -3.93 -23.06
N LEU A 87 -0.85 -2.86 -22.88
CA LEU A 87 -1.31 -1.49 -23.08
C LEU A 87 -0.44 -0.83 -24.14
N PRO A 88 -1.00 -0.03 -25.07
CA PRO A 88 -0.19 0.68 -26.05
C PRO A 88 0.82 1.63 -25.38
N GLN A 89 2.01 1.79 -25.97
CA GLN A 89 2.88 2.90 -25.59
C GLN A 89 2.15 4.25 -25.74
N ASP A 90 2.57 5.25 -24.99
CA ASP A 90 2.02 6.61 -24.97
C ASP A 90 0.58 6.72 -24.47
N THR A 91 0.01 5.61 -23.97
CA THR A 91 -1.28 5.62 -23.29
C THR A 91 -1.17 6.45 -22.01
N ALA A 92 -2.02 7.46 -21.89
CA ALA A 92 -2.18 8.22 -20.67
C ALA A 92 -2.90 7.38 -19.61
N VAL A 93 -2.41 7.46 -18.38
CA VAL A 93 -2.88 6.66 -17.26
C VAL A 93 -3.00 7.48 -15.98
N THR A 94 -3.91 7.05 -15.12
CA THR A 94 -3.99 7.48 -13.73
C THR A 94 -3.38 6.40 -12.85
N ILE A 95 -2.43 6.77 -12.00
CA ILE A 95 -1.84 5.90 -10.98
C ILE A 95 -2.76 5.89 -9.77
N LEU A 96 -3.38 4.74 -9.52
CA LEU A 96 -4.31 4.50 -8.42
C LEU A 96 -3.59 4.01 -7.15
N GLY A 97 -2.43 3.37 -7.31
CA GLY A 97 -1.72 2.77 -6.20
C GLY A 97 -0.29 2.40 -6.57
N LYS A 98 0.48 2.05 -5.54
CA LYS A 98 1.86 1.58 -5.71
C LYS A 98 2.16 0.43 -4.76
N GLN A 99 2.97 -0.52 -5.22
CA GLN A 99 3.40 -1.65 -4.40
C GLN A 99 4.85 -1.99 -4.73
N GLN A 100 5.65 -2.27 -3.69
CA GLN A 100 6.96 -2.88 -3.87
C GLN A 100 6.82 -4.40 -3.88
N LYS A 101 7.49 -5.06 -4.83
CA LYS A 101 7.62 -6.52 -4.90
C LYS A 101 9.07 -6.87 -5.08
N LEU A 102 9.53 -7.87 -4.35
CA LEU A 102 10.85 -8.45 -4.54
C LEU A 102 10.87 -9.23 -5.85
N VAL A 103 11.70 -8.81 -6.81
CA VAL A 103 11.76 -9.40 -8.15
C VAL A 103 13.12 -10.04 -8.36
N ARG A 104 13.09 -11.28 -8.86
CA ARG A 104 14.28 -12.01 -9.28
C ARG A 104 14.57 -11.80 -10.77
N PHE A 105 15.68 -11.14 -11.05
CA PHE A 105 16.21 -10.93 -12.39
C PHE A 105 17.19 -12.05 -12.75
N LEU A 106 17.02 -12.59 -13.95
CA LEU A 106 17.95 -13.59 -14.52
C LEU A 106 18.85 -12.99 -15.61
N ALA A 107 18.51 -11.80 -16.08
CA ALA A 107 19.22 -11.04 -17.12
C ALA A 107 19.12 -9.54 -16.79
N PRO A 108 20.08 -8.69 -17.22
CA PRO A 108 21.27 -9.01 -18.04
C PRO A 108 22.52 -9.53 -17.28
N GLN A 109 22.35 -10.13 -16.09
CA GLN A 109 23.39 -10.75 -15.21
C GLN A 109 24.09 -9.79 -14.23
N PRO A 110 24.50 -10.28 -13.04
CA PRO A 110 24.24 -11.60 -12.44
C PRO A 110 22.77 -11.77 -11.97
N GLU A 111 22.38 -13.00 -11.59
CA GLU A 111 21.09 -13.23 -10.90
C GLU A 111 21.06 -12.38 -9.63
N ARG A 112 20.00 -11.59 -9.49
CA ARG A 112 19.81 -10.74 -8.32
C ARG A 112 18.34 -10.61 -8.00
N GLU A 113 18.08 -10.36 -6.73
CA GLU A 113 16.75 -10.23 -6.19
C GLU A 113 16.65 -8.85 -5.50
N GLU A 114 15.85 -7.95 -6.08
CA GLU A 114 15.81 -6.55 -5.68
C GLU A 114 14.35 -6.09 -5.55
N PRO A 115 14.02 -5.22 -4.56
CA PRO A 115 12.69 -4.66 -4.45
C PRO A 115 12.43 -3.71 -5.62
N GLN A 116 11.35 -3.96 -6.35
CA GLN A 116 10.92 -3.16 -7.48
C GLN A 116 9.57 -2.52 -7.21
N LEU A 117 9.40 -1.30 -7.68
CA LEU A 117 8.15 -0.58 -7.57
C LEU A 117 7.24 -0.90 -8.76
N PHE A 118 5.96 -1.12 -8.46
CA PHE A 118 4.90 -1.27 -9.45
C PHE A 118 3.82 -0.25 -9.18
N TYR A 119 3.18 0.20 -10.25
CA TYR A 119 2.02 1.07 -10.19
C TYR A 119 0.78 0.30 -10.61
N GLN A 120 -0.29 0.45 -9.83
CA GLN A 120 -1.62 0.13 -10.31
C GLN A 120 -2.10 1.32 -11.13
N VAL A 121 -2.33 1.09 -12.42
CA VAL A 121 -2.71 2.11 -13.38
C VAL A 121 -4.10 1.83 -13.92
N GLN A 122 -4.83 2.89 -14.23
CA GLN A 122 -6.06 2.87 -15.01
C GLN A 122 -5.88 3.77 -16.23
N THR A 123 -6.30 3.31 -17.41
CA THR A 123 -6.31 4.13 -18.63
C THR A 123 -7.30 5.27 -18.49
N GLU A 124 -7.05 6.41 -19.14
CA GLU A 124 -7.95 7.59 -19.02
C GLU A 124 -9.40 7.30 -19.45
N ASP A 125 -9.61 6.38 -20.40
CA ASP A 125 -10.93 5.93 -20.83
C ASP A 125 -11.59 4.91 -19.88
N GLY A 126 -10.87 4.48 -18.83
CA GLY A 126 -11.32 3.46 -17.88
C GLY A 126 -11.40 2.05 -18.43
N ALA A 127 -10.97 1.81 -19.68
CA ALA A 127 -11.12 0.51 -20.35
C ALA A 127 -10.22 -0.58 -19.76
N ALA A 128 -9.08 -0.20 -19.17
CA ALA A 128 -8.16 -1.13 -18.54
C ALA A 128 -7.69 -0.64 -17.16
N THR A 129 -7.51 -1.59 -16.24
CA THR A 129 -6.90 -1.34 -14.93
C THR A 129 -6.04 -2.53 -14.57
N GLY A 130 -4.81 -2.29 -14.10
CA GLY A 130 -3.88 -3.35 -13.73
C GLY A 130 -2.54 -2.81 -13.27
N TRP A 131 -1.59 -3.72 -13.06
CA TRP A 131 -0.26 -3.42 -12.56
C TRP A 131 0.76 -3.39 -13.69
N VAL A 132 1.60 -2.37 -13.66
CA VAL A 132 2.77 -2.20 -14.54
C VAL A 132 4.00 -1.87 -13.69
N ALA A 133 5.19 -2.23 -14.16
CA ALA A 133 6.41 -1.84 -13.49
C ALA A 133 6.62 -0.32 -13.56
N ALA A 134 7.10 0.30 -12.47
CA ALA A 134 7.16 1.75 -12.35
C ALA A 134 8.05 2.42 -13.41
N TRP A 135 9.14 1.77 -13.83
CA TRP A 135 10.02 2.25 -14.90
C TRP A 135 9.37 2.29 -16.30
N CYS A 136 8.15 1.75 -16.44
CA CYS A 136 7.37 1.83 -17.68
C CYS A 136 6.37 2.99 -17.65
N VAL A 137 6.43 3.86 -16.64
CA VAL A 137 5.51 4.99 -16.45
C VAL A 137 6.31 6.28 -16.27
N ALA A 138 6.21 7.18 -17.23
CA ALA A 138 6.65 8.55 -17.08
C ALA A 138 5.60 9.31 -16.26
N VAL A 139 5.93 9.68 -15.03
CA VAL A 139 5.02 10.44 -14.15
C VAL A 139 5.09 11.92 -14.51
N ASN A 140 3.94 12.55 -14.71
CA ASN A 140 3.88 14.00 -14.90
C ASN A 140 3.80 14.65 -13.50
N GLU A 141 4.82 15.42 -13.13
CA GLU A 141 4.86 16.21 -11.88
C GLU A 141 4.21 17.58 -12.05
#